data_AF-K1TLM4-F1
#
_entry.id   AF-K1TLM4-F1
#
_cell.length_a   1.000
_cell.length_b   1.000
_cell.length_c   1.000
_cell.angle_alpha   90.00
_cell.angle_beta   90.00
_cell.angle_gamma   90.00
#
_symmetry.space_group_name_H-M   'P 1'
#
loop_
_entity.id
_entity.type
_entity.pdbx_description
1 polymer ?
#
loop_
_entity_poly.entity_id
_entity_poly.type
_entity_poly.pdbx_seq_one_letter_code
_entity_poly.pdbx_strand_id
1 'polypeptide(L)'
;MTKQNVAEPESLGEAMNKTELFFQKNGRLVTYIFLALLVIAALVFGYRSLIAQPRIEKAAEMIAQAQARFEAENPDFELALQGDANGAGFLDVIDQYGSTPSGNLAKHYAGICYL
;
A
#
# COMPACT_ATOMS: atom_id res chain seq x y z
N MET A 1 -33.48 9.73 39.71
CA MET A 1 -32.40 10.13 38.79
C MET A 1 -32.69 9.53 37.42
N THR A 2 -33.20 10.33 36.48
CA THR A 2 -33.30 9.95 35.07
C THR A 2 -33.30 11.24 34.25
N LYS A 3 -32.12 11.65 33.77
CA LYS A 3 -31.98 12.70 32.76
C LYS A 3 -32.42 12.11 31.43
N GLN A 4 -33.66 12.37 31.02
CA GLN A 4 -34.15 11.99 29.70
C GLN A 4 -33.63 13.00 28.69
N ASN A 5 -32.66 12.54 27.90
CA ASN A 5 -32.02 13.21 26.78
C ASN A 5 -33.05 13.34 25.64
N VAL A 6 -33.85 14.41 25.64
CA VAL A 6 -34.74 14.75 24.52
C VAL A 6 -33.97 15.73 23.64
N ALA A 7 -33.18 15.21 22.71
CA ALA A 7 -32.63 16.00 21.63
C ALA A 7 -33.79 16.57 20.80
N GLU A 8 -33.89 17.89 20.78
CA GLU A 8 -35.03 18.66 20.31
C GLU A 8 -35.30 18.48 18.80
N PRO A 9 -36.57 18.35 18.37
CA PRO A 9 -36.93 18.34 16.95
C PRO A 9 -36.60 19.68 16.26
N GLU A 10 -36.52 20.79 17.00
CA GLU A 10 -36.10 22.08 16.46
C GLU A 10 -34.60 22.11 16.11
N SER A 11 -33.76 21.42 16.89
CA SER A 11 -32.32 21.31 16.59
C SER A 11 -32.04 20.54 15.28
N LEU A 12 -32.87 19.53 14.98
CA LEU A 12 -32.82 18.76 13.75
C LEU A 12 -33.35 19.58 12.56
N GLY A 13 -34.46 20.31 12.74
CA GLY A 13 -35.02 21.18 11.71
C GLY A 13 -34.09 22.33 11.32
N GLU A 14 -33.41 22.94 12.29
CA GLU A 14 -32.46 24.03 12.03
C GLU A 14 -31.16 23.53 11.38
N ALA A 15 -30.68 22.34 11.77
CA ALA A 15 -29.55 21.68 11.12
C ALA A 15 -29.89 21.25 9.68
N MET A 16 -31.10 20.75 9.43
CA MET A 16 -31.59 20.46 8.09
C MET A 16 -31.67 21.72 7.22
N ASN A 17 -32.21 22.81 7.75
CA ASN A 17 -32.32 24.08 7.03
C ASN A 17 -30.93 24.66 6.67
N LYS A 18 -29.97 24.63 7.61
CA LYS A 18 -28.57 25.03 7.34
C LYS A 18 -27.91 24.12 6.29
N THR A 19 -28.16 22.81 6.35
CA THR A 19 -27.64 21.86 5.37
C THR A 19 -28.23 22.11 3.98
N GLU A 20 -29.55 22.29 3.86
CA GLU A 20 -30.22 22.63 2.60
C GLU A 20 -29.75 23.96 2.01
N LEU A 21 -29.58 25.01 2.83
CA LEU A 21 -29.07 26.31 2.35
C LEU A 21 -27.63 26.19 1.84
N PHE A 22 -26.78 25.40 2.49
CA PHE A 22 -25.40 25.15 2.05
C PHE A 22 -25.37 24.37 0.72
N PHE A 23 -26.20 23.34 0.58
CA PHE A 23 -26.32 22.58 -0.67
C PHE A 23 -26.99 23.39 -1.79
N GLN A 24 -27.91 24.31 -1.52
CA GLN A 24 -28.45 25.18 -2.58
C GLN A 24 -27.43 26.20 -3.05
N LYS A 25 -26.69 26.84 -2.13
CA LYS A 25 -25.78 27.93 -2.46
C LYS A 25 -24.48 27.44 -3.11
N ASN A 26 -24.00 26.25 -2.70
CA ASN A 26 -22.72 25.69 -3.14
C ASN A 26 -22.81 24.24 -3.64
N GLY A 27 -24.00 23.66 -3.84
CA GLY A 27 -24.17 22.24 -4.16
C GLY A 27 -23.37 21.77 -5.36
N ARG A 28 -23.30 22.56 -6.44
CA ARG A 28 -22.45 22.25 -7.59
C ARG A 28 -20.99 22.06 -7.21
N LEU A 29 -20.45 22.94 -6.36
CA LEU A 29 -19.06 22.88 -5.89
C LEU A 29 -18.83 21.68 -4.98
N VAL A 30 -19.78 21.38 -4.07
CA VAL A 30 -19.71 20.19 -3.20
C VAL A 30 -19.74 18.90 -4.03
N THR A 31 -20.60 18.83 -5.04
CA THR A 31 -20.66 17.68 -5.97
C THR A 31 -19.35 17.50 -6.73
N TYR A 32 -18.74 18.59 -7.23
CA TYR A 32 -17.44 18.51 -7.92
C TYR A 32 -16.31 18.02 -7.00
N ILE A 33 -16.25 18.51 -5.76
CA ILE A 33 -15.25 18.06 -4.78
C ILE A 33 -15.45 16.57 -4.49
N PHE A 34 -16.69 16.14 -4.27
CA PHE A 34 -16.98 14.73 -4.00
C PHE A 34 -16.59 13.82 -5.17
N LEU A 35 -16.95 14.21 -6.40
CA LEU A 35 -16.53 13.49 -7.61
C LEU A 35 -15.00 13.45 -7.76
N ALA A 36 -14.32 14.58 -7.50
CA ALA A 36 -12.86 14.63 -7.56
C ALA A 36 -12.22 13.68 -6.54
N LEU A 37 -12.75 13.61 -5.31
CA LEU A 37 -12.28 12.67 -4.29
C LEU A 37 -12.49 11.22 -4.71
N LEU A 38 -13.64 10.88 -5.30
CA LEU A 38 -13.87 9.53 -5.82
C LEU A 38 -12.89 9.17 -6.94
N VAL A 39 -12.60 10.09 -7.86
CA VAL A 39 -11.62 9.88 -8.93
C VAL A 39 -10.22 9.66 -8.34
N ILE A 40 -9.79 10.47 -7.38
CA ILE A 40 -8.50 10.31 -6.70
C ILE A 40 -8.43 8.95 -5.99
N ALA A 41 -9.48 8.58 -5.25
CA ALA A 41 -9.55 7.30 -4.58
C ALA A 41 -9.45 6.12 -5.56
N ALA A 42 -10.17 6.19 -6.69
CA ALA A 42 -10.11 5.19 -7.75
C ALA A 42 -8.71 5.09 -8.38
N LEU A 43 -8.04 6.22 -8.62
CA LEU A 43 -6.66 6.25 -9.13
C LEU A 43 -5.67 5.61 -8.16
N VAL A 44 -5.76 5.97 -6.87
CA VAL A 44 -4.89 5.40 -5.82
C VAL A 44 -5.12 3.90 -5.67
N PHE A 45 -6.39 3.47 -5.64
CA PHE A 45 -6.75 2.05 -5.56
C PHE A 45 -6.28 1.29 -6.80
N GLY A 46 -6.52 1.84 -7.99
CA GLY A 46 -6.08 1.26 -9.26
C GLY A 46 -4.57 1.08 -9.31
N TYR A 47 -3.80 2.10 -8.92
CA TYR A 47 -2.33 1.99 -8.86
C TYR A 47 -1.86 0.92 -7.87
N ARG A 48 -2.46 0.88 -6.66
CA ARG A 48 -2.08 -0.09 -5.64
C ARG A 48 -2.39 -1.53 -6.06
N SER A 49 -3.57 -1.77 -6.60
CA SER A 49 -4.02 -3.12 -6.97
C SER A 49 -3.37 -3.61 -8.26
N LEU A 50 -3.27 -2.77 -9.30
CA LEU A 50 -2.81 -3.21 -10.61
C LEU A 50 -1.29 -3.15 -10.80
N ILE A 51 -0.58 -2.32 -10.02
CA ILE A 51 0.86 -2.12 -10.19
C ILE A 51 1.62 -2.53 -8.93
N ALA A 52 1.22 -2.03 -7.75
CA ALA A 52 1.98 -2.29 -6.54
C ALA A 52 1.87 -3.76 -6.08
N GLN A 53 0.67 -4.34 -6.03
CA GLN A 53 0.49 -5.74 -5.64
C GLN A 53 1.23 -6.75 -6.52
N PRO A 54 1.09 -6.76 -7.86
CA PRO A 54 1.81 -7.73 -8.68
C PRO A 54 3.33 -7.56 -8.60
N ARG A 55 3.82 -6.33 -8.36
CA ARG A 55 5.24 -6.11 -8.09
C ARG A 55 5.69 -6.72 -6.76
N ILE A 56 4.86 -6.66 -5.72
CA ILE A 56 5.16 -7.28 -4.42
C ILE A 56 5.20 -8.80 -4.55
N GLU A 57 4.24 -9.40 -5.25
CA GLU A 57 4.19 -10.85 -5.47
C GLU A 57 5.42 -11.35 -6.24
N LYS A 58 5.75 -10.71 -7.36
CA LYS A 58 6.97 -11.04 -8.12
C LYS A 58 8.24 -10.87 -7.31
N ALA A 59 8.31 -9.83 -6.49
CA ALA A 59 9.45 -9.63 -5.59
C ALA A 59 9.56 -10.73 -4.53
N ALA A 60 8.42 -11.21 -4.00
CA ALA A 60 8.36 -12.30 -3.04
C ALA A 60 8.79 -13.64 -3.66
N GLU A 61 8.40 -13.91 -4.91
CA GLU A 61 8.87 -15.10 -5.64
C GLU A 61 10.37 -15.03 -5.91
N MET A 62 10.86 -13.89 -6.38
CA MET A 62 12.27 -13.70 -6.72
C MET A 62 13.17 -13.80 -5.49
N ILE A 63 12.79 -13.20 -4.35
CA ILE A 63 13.57 -13.32 -3.12
C ILE A 63 13.53 -14.72 -2.52
N ALA A 64 12.45 -15.47 -2.69
CA ALA A 64 12.34 -16.83 -2.16
C ALA A 64 13.42 -17.75 -2.73
N GLN A 65 13.80 -17.57 -4.00
CA GLN A 65 14.89 -18.32 -4.62
C GLN A 65 16.25 -18.00 -3.98
N ALA A 66 16.54 -16.71 -3.77
CA ALA A 66 17.76 -16.26 -3.10
C ALA A 66 17.81 -16.72 -1.64
N GLN A 67 16.68 -16.64 -0.92
CA GLN A 67 16.56 -17.15 0.46
C GLN A 67 16.76 -18.65 0.54
N ALA A 68 16.17 -19.44 -0.37
CA ALA A 68 16.35 -20.89 -0.37
C ALA A 68 17.83 -21.29 -0.55
N ARG A 69 18.61 -20.52 -1.32
CA ARG A 69 20.06 -20.71 -1.48
C ARG A 69 20.83 -20.31 -0.23
N PHE A 70 20.44 -19.20 0.40
CA PHE A 70 21.03 -18.71 1.64
C PHE A 70 20.76 -19.64 2.84
N GLU A 71 19.60 -20.30 2.88
CA GLU A 71 19.17 -21.21 3.96
C GLU A 71 19.51 -22.69 3.68
N ALA A 72 20.22 -22.98 2.57
CA ALA A 72 20.65 -24.32 2.24
C ALA A 72 21.64 -24.89 3.27
N GLU A 73 21.72 -26.22 3.36
CA GLU A 73 22.61 -26.92 4.31
C GLU A 73 24.10 -26.52 4.14
N ASN A 74 24.51 -26.24 2.90
CA ASN A 74 25.80 -25.61 2.58
C ASN A 74 25.52 -24.30 1.82
N PRO A 75 25.38 -23.17 2.53
CA PRO A 75 24.97 -21.92 1.91
C PRO A 75 26.13 -21.31 1.13
N ASP A 76 25.88 -21.04 -0.16
CA ASP A 76 26.78 -20.25 -0.99
C ASP A 76 26.28 -18.79 -0.99
N PHE A 77 26.87 -17.99 -0.10
CA PHE A 77 26.48 -16.59 0.08
C PHE A 77 26.77 -15.73 -1.14
N GLU A 78 27.82 -16.05 -1.91
CA GLU A 78 28.15 -15.30 -3.12
C GLU A 78 27.11 -15.57 -4.21
N LEU A 79 26.71 -16.84 -4.37
CA LEU A 79 25.64 -17.24 -5.28
C LEU A 79 24.27 -16.71 -4.87
N ALA A 80 23.95 -16.69 -3.57
CA ALA A 80 22.70 -16.10 -3.07
C ALA A 80 22.66 -14.58 -3.24
N LEU A 81 23.81 -13.91 -3.17
CA LEU A 81 23.95 -12.46 -3.34
C LEU A 81 23.86 -12.04 -4.81
N GLN A 82 24.68 -12.64 -5.68
CA GLN A 82 24.81 -12.26 -7.10
C GLN A 82 23.79 -12.95 -8.00
N GLY A 83 23.30 -14.13 -7.62
CA GLY A 83 22.46 -14.95 -8.49
C GLY A 83 23.24 -15.67 -9.58
N ASP A 84 22.52 -16.40 -10.43
CA ASP A 84 23.07 -17.10 -11.59
C ASP A 84 22.01 -17.29 -12.68
N ALA A 85 22.34 -18.04 -13.74
CA ALA A 85 21.40 -18.38 -14.80
C ALA A 85 20.17 -19.18 -14.33
N ASN A 86 20.23 -19.79 -13.14
CA ASN A 86 19.18 -20.63 -12.58
C ASN A 86 18.27 -19.88 -11.60
N GLY A 87 18.59 -18.64 -11.23
CA GLY A 87 17.79 -17.86 -10.29
C GLY A 87 18.44 -16.56 -9.87
N ALA A 88 17.60 -15.59 -9.54
CA ALA A 88 18.01 -14.25 -9.12
C ALA A 88 18.70 -14.25 -7.75
N GLY A 89 19.65 -13.33 -7.60
CA GLY A 89 20.31 -13.06 -6.32
C GLY A 89 19.62 -11.95 -5.51
N PHE A 90 20.06 -11.73 -4.28
CA PHE A 90 19.57 -10.62 -3.47
C PHE A 90 19.80 -9.26 -4.13
N LEU A 91 20.91 -9.07 -4.86
CA LEU A 91 21.17 -7.81 -5.57
C LEU A 91 20.14 -7.55 -6.68
N ASP A 92 19.73 -8.58 -7.41
CA ASP A 92 18.72 -8.46 -8.46
C ASP A 92 17.36 -8.04 -7.88
N VAL A 93 16.98 -8.63 -6.75
CA VAL A 93 15.75 -8.28 -6.03
C VAL A 93 15.81 -6.82 -5.55
N ILE A 94 16.96 -6.36 -5.08
CA ILE A 94 17.15 -4.98 -4.61
C ILE A 94 17.03 -4.00 -5.78
N ASP A 95 17.63 -4.31 -6.93
CA ASP A 95 17.61 -3.43 -8.09
C ASP A 95 16.20 -3.32 -8.71
N GLN A 96 15.54 -4.46 -8.90
CA GLN A 96 14.22 -4.51 -9.56
C GLN A 96 13.06 -4.18 -8.61
N TYR A 97 13.19 -4.54 -7.33
CA TYR A 97 12.11 -4.49 -6.35
C TYR A 97 12.49 -3.80 -5.05
N GLY A 98 13.53 -2.96 -5.02
CA GLY A 98 14.00 -2.26 -3.82
C GLY A 98 12.98 -1.37 -3.09
N SER A 99 11.84 -1.05 -3.74
CA SER A 99 10.72 -0.32 -3.15
C SER A 99 9.65 -1.23 -2.50
N THR A 100 9.77 -2.55 -2.63
CA THR A 100 8.84 -3.52 -2.04
C THR A 100 9.35 -4.03 -0.69
N PRO A 101 8.49 -4.65 0.14
CA PRO A 101 8.94 -5.29 1.38
C PRO A 101 10.04 -6.34 1.15
N SER A 102 9.90 -7.15 0.10
CA SER A 102 10.90 -8.14 -0.31
C SER A 102 12.22 -7.47 -0.67
N GLY A 103 12.22 -6.37 -1.44
CA GLY A 103 13.44 -5.63 -1.74
C GLY A 103 14.18 -5.12 -0.49
N ASN A 104 13.44 -4.67 0.53
CA ASN A 104 14.06 -4.28 1.80
C ASN A 104 14.62 -5.47 2.58
N LEU A 105 13.93 -6.62 2.53
CA LEU A 105 14.44 -7.85 3.13
C LEU A 105 15.71 -8.34 2.41
N ALA A 106 15.75 -8.26 1.09
CA ALA A 106 16.92 -8.58 0.28
C ALA A 106 18.11 -7.68 0.65
N LYS A 107 17.91 -6.38 0.92
CA LYS A 107 19.00 -5.50 1.43
C LYS A 107 19.58 -6.00 2.74
N HIS A 108 18.73 -6.50 3.63
CA HIS A 108 19.18 -7.03 4.92
C HIS A 108 20.01 -8.31 4.72
N TYR A 109 19.51 -9.27 3.95
CA TYR A 109 20.25 -10.50 3.62
C TYR A 109 21.54 -10.22 2.85
N ALA A 110 21.52 -9.30 1.89
CA ALA A 110 22.72 -8.89 1.16
C ALA A 110 23.78 -8.32 2.10
N GLY A 111 23.38 -7.52 3.09
CA GLY A 111 24.28 -7.03 4.13
C GLY A 111 24.92 -8.15 4.95
N ILE A 112 24.18 -9.23 5.22
CA ILE A 112 24.72 -10.41 5.91
C ILE A 112 25.68 -11.18 5.00
N CYS A 113 25.39 -11.31 3.70
CA CYS A 113 26.25 -12.00 2.74
C CYS A 113 27.62 -11.31 2.52
N TYR A 114 27.73 -10.02 2.83
CA TYR A 114 28.98 -9.27 2.74
C TYR A 114 29.88 -9.38 3.98
N LEU A 115 29.42 -10.01 5.07
CA LEU A 115 30.17 -10.21 6.32
C LEU A 115 30.93 -11.54 6.30
#